data_AF-A0A7W0PLA3-F1
#
_entry.id   AF-A0A7W0PLA3-F1
#
_cell.length_a   1.000
_cell.length_b   1.000
_cell.length_c   1.000
_cell.angle_alpha   90.00
_cell.angle_beta   90.00
_cell.angle_gamma   90.00
#
_symmetry.space_group_name_H-M   'P 1'
#
loop_
_entity.id
_entity.type
_entity.pdbx_description
1 polymer ?
#
loop_
_entity_poly.entity_id
_entity_poly.type
_entity_poly.pdbx_seq_one_letter_code
_entity_poly.pdbx_strand_id
1 'polypeptide(L)'
;MSRRLAPKRVADILGAAGSVAIVALAAYVLSVLLSDQAVPVDFHFYLDAAQDVRAGDSPYPESAYTPFGILGAVPFTFLSVAVADVLVKSLLVVGVGVTLYVLGVRDWRCYPLALLWPPVIHAVQTANVTIILVLAAAVVWRFRDRARAPGIALGASIALKFILWPLWAWLLVVGRRRTALWSAAAAVLLSVGSFAAIGLSTLLEYPEALRAYPDSALEGYSLDVLGEDLGFDPLAARLAMLGVACLVLVSMIVAGRRGNEASSFVLAIGATLAFSPYVWLHYFALLLVPVAIVRARLSPIWFVPLGMWAFGAGTGNGSTVDATAVVGLAALTLLLAYRAAPGRSDATRSVSPGVARVPRAAGSL
;
A
#
# COMPACT_ATOMS: atom_id res chain seq x y z
N MET A 1 -36.20 25.27 -34.70
CA MET A 1 -36.15 23.86 -34.21
C MET A 1 -34.91 23.66 -33.35
N SER A 2 -34.99 23.85 -32.02
CA SER A 2 -33.88 23.54 -31.12
C SER A 2 -33.92 22.05 -30.75
N ARG A 3 -32.99 21.26 -31.30
CA ARG A 3 -32.79 19.87 -30.88
C ARG A 3 -32.26 19.87 -29.45
N ARG A 4 -33.15 19.78 -28.45
CA ARG A 4 -32.75 19.48 -27.07
C ARG A 4 -32.00 18.14 -27.12
N LEU A 5 -30.70 18.17 -26.81
CA LEU A 5 -29.90 16.96 -26.65
C LEU A 5 -30.58 16.09 -25.58
N ALA A 6 -30.86 14.84 -25.91
CA ALA A 6 -31.43 13.90 -24.96
C ALA A 6 -30.52 13.83 -23.71
N PRO A 7 -31.07 13.85 -22.48
CA PRO A 7 -30.29 13.96 -21.24
C PRO A 7 -29.17 12.90 -21.10
N LYS A 8 -29.35 11.71 -21.71
CA LYS A 8 -28.30 10.69 -21.80
C LYS A 8 -27.04 11.16 -22.55
N ARG A 9 -27.20 11.86 -23.69
CA ARG A 9 -26.06 12.37 -24.47
C ARG A 9 -25.28 13.44 -23.71
N VAL A 10 -25.95 14.28 -22.92
CA VAL A 10 -25.27 15.28 -22.07
C VAL A 10 -24.45 14.59 -20.97
N ALA A 11 -25.02 13.57 -20.32
CA ALA A 11 -24.30 12.79 -19.31
C ALA A 11 -23.09 12.03 -19.91
N ASP A 12 -23.22 11.47 -21.11
CA ASP A 12 -22.12 10.78 -21.81
C ASP A 12 -20.99 11.75 -22.18
N ILE A 13 -21.32 12.95 -22.67
CA ILE A 13 -20.34 14.00 -23.01
C ILE A 13 -19.62 14.50 -21.76
N LEU A 14 -20.36 14.78 -20.68
CA LEU A 14 -19.76 15.21 -19.40
C LEU A 14 -18.88 14.11 -18.80
N GLY A 15 -19.30 12.84 -18.91
CA GLY A 15 -18.48 11.69 -18.49
C GLY A 15 -17.20 11.54 -19.29
N ALA A 16 -17.25 11.76 -20.61
CA ALA A 16 -16.07 11.73 -21.49
C ALA A 16 -15.12 12.90 -21.19
N ALA A 17 -15.64 14.12 -21.08
CA ALA A 17 -14.85 15.32 -20.75
C ALA A 17 -14.17 15.19 -19.39
N GLY A 18 -14.88 14.71 -18.37
CA GLY A 18 -14.32 14.45 -17.05
C GLY A 18 -13.22 13.38 -17.09
N SER A 19 -13.37 12.34 -17.90
CA SER A 19 -12.35 11.30 -18.05
C SER A 19 -11.09 11.82 -18.77
N VAL A 20 -11.24 12.67 -19.79
CA VAL A 20 -10.11 13.32 -20.46
C VAL A 20 -9.36 14.26 -19.52
N ALA A 21 -10.08 15.06 -18.72
CA ALA A 21 -9.47 15.96 -17.75
C ALA A 21 -8.65 15.19 -16.70
N ILE A 22 -9.17 14.08 -16.20
CA ILE A 22 -8.45 13.21 -15.25
C ILE A 22 -7.15 12.65 -15.88
N VAL A 23 -7.20 12.22 -17.15
CA VAL A 23 -5.99 11.74 -17.84
C VAL A 23 -4.98 12.85 -18.07
N ALA A 24 -5.43 14.02 -18.53
CA ALA A 24 -4.54 15.15 -18.79
C ALA A 24 -3.87 15.62 -17.50
N LEU A 25 -4.61 15.70 -16.39
CA LEU A 25 -4.07 16.05 -15.08
C LEU A 25 -3.08 14.99 -14.60
N ALA A 26 -3.40 13.70 -14.74
CA ALA A 26 -2.48 12.62 -14.36
C ALA A 26 -1.19 12.66 -15.20
N ALA A 27 -1.29 12.94 -16.50
CA ALA A 27 -0.13 13.09 -17.38
C ALA A 27 0.73 14.31 -16.99
N TYR A 28 0.11 15.43 -16.65
CA TYR A 28 0.80 16.61 -16.14
C TYR A 28 1.53 16.31 -14.82
N VAL A 29 0.84 15.71 -13.85
CA VAL A 29 1.44 15.32 -12.56
C VAL A 29 2.60 14.34 -12.78
N LEU A 30 2.43 13.36 -13.67
CA LEU A 30 3.49 12.41 -14.01
C LEU A 30 4.71 13.11 -14.62
N SER A 31 4.49 14.11 -15.49
CA SER A 31 5.59 14.90 -16.07
C SER A 31 6.39 15.66 -15.01
N VAL A 32 5.71 16.19 -13.99
CA VAL A 32 6.37 16.87 -12.86
C VAL A 32 7.11 15.86 -11.99
N LEU A 33 6.49 14.72 -11.66
CA LEU A 33 7.12 13.68 -10.84
C LEU A 33 8.39 13.10 -11.46
N LEU A 34 8.40 12.94 -12.78
CA LEU A 34 9.53 12.43 -13.54
C LEU A 34 10.57 13.51 -13.91
N SER A 35 10.32 14.77 -13.55
CA SER A 35 11.30 15.85 -13.71
C SER A 35 12.30 15.89 -12.55
N ASP A 36 13.41 16.60 -12.78
CA ASP A 36 14.47 16.82 -11.78
C ASP A 36 14.02 17.69 -10.59
N GLN A 37 12.81 18.26 -10.64
CA GLN A 37 12.26 19.09 -9.56
C GLN A 37 11.78 18.27 -8.35
N ALA A 38 11.50 16.98 -8.55
CA ALA A 38 11.03 16.08 -7.50
C ALA A 38 12.20 15.24 -6.98
N VAL A 39 12.84 15.64 -5.88
CA VAL A 39 13.96 14.86 -5.32
C VAL A 39 13.43 13.59 -4.64
N PRO A 40 13.85 12.38 -5.07
CA PRO A 40 13.41 11.11 -4.48
C PRO A 40 14.15 10.78 -3.18
N VAL A 41 13.85 11.56 -2.14
CA VAL A 41 14.55 11.55 -0.85
C VAL A 41 14.66 10.15 -0.23
N ASP A 42 13.59 9.34 -0.22
CA ASP A 42 13.65 8.01 0.41
C ASP A 42 14.57 7.06 -0.37
N PHE A 43 14.59 7.16 -1.70
CA PHE A 43 15.49 6.36 -2.52
C PHE A 43 16.94 6.79 -2.38
N HIS A 44 17.22 8.09 -2.25
CA HIS A 44 18.60 8.57 -2.03
C HIS A 44 19.19 8.00 -0.73
N PHE A 45 18.42 7.88 0.35
CA PHE A 45 18.91 7.20 1.55
C PHE A 45 19.28 5.72 1.32
N TYR A 46 18.51 4.99 0.50
CA TYR A 46 18.89 3.63 0.11
C TYR A 46 20.12 3.61 -0.80
N LEU A 47 20.22 4.58 -1.72
CA LEU A 47 21.29 4.67 -2.70
C LEU A 47 22.63 4.99 -2.03
N ASP A 48 22.65 5.91 -1.06
CA ASP A 48 23.83 6.27 -0.28
C ASP A 48 24.32 5.06 0.52
N ALA A 49 23.44 4.43 1.29
CA ALA A 49 23.77 3.19 2.02
C ALA A 49 24.23 2.05 1.08
N ALA A 50 23.69 1.98 -0.14
CA ALA A 50 24.11 0.99 -1.13
C ALA A 50 25.49 1.31 -1.73
N GLN A 51 25.89 2.58 -1.78
CA GLN A 51 27.24 2.99 -2.17
C GLN A 51 28.26 2.56 -1.11
N ASP A 52 27.94 2.71 0.18
CA ASP A 52 28.78 2.24 1.28
C ASP A 52 29.00 0.73 1.20
N VAL A 53 27.91 -0.04 1.04
CA VAL A 53 27.99 -1.50 0.85
C VAL A 53 28.85 -1.87 -0.36
N ARG A 54 28.77 -1.10 -1.46
CA ARG A 54 29.59 -1.34 -2.65
C ARG A 54 31.07 -1.02 -2.41
N ALA A 55 31.36 -0.02 -1.59
CA ALA A 55 32.72 0.32 -1.17
C ALA A 55 33.32 -0.73 -0.21
N GLY A 56 32.49 -1.62 0.35
CA GLY A 56 32.88 -2.61 1.34
C GLY A 56 32.74 -2.11 2.78
N ASP A 57 32.09 -0.97 2.97
CA ASP A 57 31.84 -0.34 4.26
C ASP A 57 30.49 -0.79 4.83
N SER A 58 30.34 -0.71 6.16
CA SER A 58 29.03 -0.90 6.79
C SER A 58 28.15 0.32 6.51
N PRO A 59 26.89 0.13 6.09
CA PRO A 59 25.94 1.24 5.95
C PRO A 59 25.36 1.70 7.31
N TYR A 60 25.82 1.10 8.42
CA TYR A 60 25.36 1.36 9.77
C TYR A 60 26.49 1.98 10.60
N PRO A 61 26.17 2.89 11.55
CA PRO A 61 24.84 3.25 12.04
C PRO A 61 24.11 4.36 11.25
N GLU A 62 24.69 4.88 10.18
CA GLU A 62 24.14 6.04 9.44
C GLU A 62 22.78 5.75 8.78
N SER A 63 22.51 4.50 8.38
CA SER A 63 21.24 4.09 7.77
C SER A 63 20.29 3.41 8.75
N ALA A 64 19.01 3.80 8.76
CA ALA A 64 17.96 3.06 9.47
C ALA A 64 17.18 2.08 8.57
N TYR A 65 17.66 1.86 7.34
CA TYR A 65 17.00 1.00 6.36
C TYR A 65 17.44 -0.45 6.49
N THR A 66 16.56 -1.38 6.06
CA THR A 66 16.85 -2.81 6.15
C THR A 66 17.94 -3.22 5.14
N PRO A 67 18.81 -4.20 5.48
CA PRO A 67 19.82 -4.69 4.55
C PRO A 67 19.24 -5.17 3.22
N PHE A 68 18.05 -5.77 3.25
CA PHE A 68 17.39 -6.27 2.05
C PHE A 68 17.00 -5.13 1.10
N GLY A 69 16.53 -4.00 1.63
CA GLY A 69 16.25 -2.81 0.82
C GLY A 69 17.52 -2.17 0.27
N ILE A 70 18.56 -2.06 1.10
CA ILE A 70 19.87 -1.50 0.71
C ILE A 70 20.48 -2.32 -0.44
N LEU A 71 20.54 -3.65 -0.31
CA LEU A 71 21.03 -4.54 -1.38
C LEU A 71 20.18 -4.43 -2.66
N GLY A 72 18.88 -4.19 -2.52
CA GLY A 72 18.00 -3.92 -3.66
C GLY A 72 18.36 -2.64 -4.43
N ALA A 73 18.99 -1.67 -3.77
CA ALA A 73 19.44 -0.41 -4.37
C ALA A 73 20.86 -0.50 -5.00
N VAL A 74 21.66 -1.51 -4.65
CA VAL A 74 23.05 -1.69 -5.17
C VAL A 74 23.13 -1.64 -6.71
N PRO A 75 22.24 -2.28 -7.50
CA PRO A 75 22.30 -2.19 -8.97
C PRO A 75 22.19 -0.76 -9.51
N PHE A 76 21.54 0.15 -8.79
CA PHE A 76 21.36 1.54 -9.22
C PHE A 76 22.60 2.40 -8.97
N THR A 77 23.51 1.97 -8.10
CA THR A 77 24.78 2.67 -7.84
C THR A 77 25.69 2.75 -9.07
N PHE A 78 25.47 1.88 -10.07
CA PHE A 78 26.21 1.86 -11.35
C PHE A 78 25.66 2.83 -12.39
N LEU A 79 24.55 3.51 -12.10
CA LEU A 79 23.91 4.48 -12.96
C LEU A 79 24.22 5.89 -12.47
N SER A 80 24.01 6.90 -13.32
CA SER A 80 23.94 8.27 -12.82
C SER A 80 22.70 8.43 -11.94
N VAL A 81 22.78 9.28 -10.92
CA VAL A 81 21.67 9.53 -9.97
C VAL A 81 20.39 9.91 -10.72
N ALA A 82 20.47 10.81 -11.71
CA ALA A 82 19.32 11.21 -12.52
C ALA A 82 18.66 10.02 -13.26
N VAL A 83 19.45 9.09 -13.81
CA VAL A 83 18.89 7.90 -14.49
C VAL A 83 18.27 6.94 -13.47
N ALA A 84 18.92 6.71 -12.32
CA ALA A 84 18.37 5.89 -11.26
C ALA A 84 17.04 6.45 -10.74
N ASP A 85 16.95 7.75 -10.51
CA ASP A 85 15.75 8.45 -10.05
C ASP A 85 14.56 8.25 -11.00
N VAL A 86 14.77 8.52 -12.30
CA VAL A 86 13.71 8.35 -13.31
C VAL A 86 13.27 6.89 -13.41
N LEU A 87 14.22 5.95 -13.36
CA LEU A 87 13.90 4.52 -13.43
C LEU A 87 13.07 4.05 -12.25
N VAL A 88 13.47 4.38 -11.01
CA VAL A 88 12.75 3.95 -9.81
C VAL A 88 11.36 4.55 -9.77
N LYS A 89 11.22 5.86 -10.03
CA LYS A 89 9.90 6.51 -10.08
C LYS A 89 9.00 5.88 -11.15
N SER A 90 9.55 5.61 -12.33
CA SER A 90 8.81 4.94 -13.42
C SER A 90 8.35 3.54 -13.01
N LEU A 91 9.21 2.76 -12.35
CA LEU A 91 8.85 1.45 -11.81
C LEU A 91 7.72 1.53 -10.78
N LEU A 92 7.71 2.55 -9.92
CA LEU A 92 6.62 2.76 -8.95
C LEU A 92 5.31 3.13 -9.64
N VAL A 93 5.33 4.00 -10.64
CA VAL A 93 4.14 4.34 -11.45
C VAL A 93 3.58 3.10 -12.15
N VAL A 94 4.44 2.30 -12.76
CA VAL A 94 4.05 0.99 -13.32
C VAL A 94 3.50 0.08 -12.23
N GLY A 95 4.10 0.07 -11.04
CA GLY A 95 3.65 -0.69 -9.87
C GLY A 95 2.21 -0.38 -9.46
N VAL A 96 1.77 0.88 -9.53
CA VAL A 96 0.37 1.28 -9.31
C VAL A 96 -0.54 0.62 -10.36
N GLY A 97 -0.18 0.72 -11.63
CA GLY A 97 -0.94 0.12 -12.73
C GLY A 97 -1.02 -1.42 -12.61
N VAL A 98 0.10 -2.08 -12.31
CA VAL A 98 0.17 -3.52 -12.10
C VAL A 98 -0.67 -3.95 -10.90
N THR A 99 -0.65 -3.19 -9.80
CA THR A 99 -1.50 -3.45 -8.62
C THR A 99 -2.97 -3.51 -9.02
N LEU A 100 -3.46 -2.49 -9.72
CA LEU A 100 -4.85 -2.42 -10.18
C LEU A 100 -5.20 -3.57 -11.13
N TYR A 101 -4.29 -3.86 -12.06
CA TYR A 101 -4.45 -4.95 -13.01
C TYR A 101 -4.55 -6.32 -12.33
N VAL A 102 -3.66 -6.59 -11.37
CA VAL A 102 -3.64 -7.82 -10.55
C VAL A 102 -4.94 -7.99 -9.77
N LEU A 103 -5.45 -6.90 -9.19
CA LEU A 103 -6.73 -6.88 -8.47
C LEU A 103 -7.96 -7.01 -9.39
N GLY A 104 -7.77 -7.02 -10.72
CA GLY A 104 -8.84 -7.19 -11.68
C GLY A 104 -9.60 -5.89 -11.98
N VAL A 105 -9.04 -4.74 -11.65
CA VAL A 105 -9.59 -3.43 -12.05
C VAL A 105 -9.37 -3.24 -13.53
N ARG A 106 -10.45 -3.33 -14.31
CA ARG A 106 -10.44 -3.17 -15.78
C ARG A 106 -11.00 -1.84 -16.25
N ASP A 107 -11.64 -1.10 -15.35
CA ASP A 107 -12.08 0.26 -15.63
C ASP A 107 -10.86 1.18 -15.71
N TRP A 108 -10.50 1.57 -16.94
CA TRP A 108 -9.28 2.34 -17.20
C TRP A 108 -9.26 3.67 -16.45
N ARG A 109 -10.42 4.25 -16.12
CA ARG A 109 -10.54 5.53 -15.40
C ARG A 109 -9.99 5.47 -13.97
N CYS A 110 -9.97 4.28 -13.36
CA CYS A 110 -9.40 4.08 -12.02
C CYS A 110 -7.87 4.26 -12.00
N TYR A 111 -7.18 4.04 -13.12
CA TYR A 111 -5.72 4.11 -13.21
C TYR A 111 -5.20 5.55 -13.07
N PRO A 112 -5.60 6.52 -13.92
CA PRO A 112 -5.18 7.91 -13.73
C PRO A 112 -5.72 8.48 -12.43
N LEU A 113 -6.91 8.07 -11.98
CA LEU A 113 -7.46 8.52 -10.69
C LEU A 113 -6.62 8.05 -9.50
N ALA A 114 -6.14 6.81 -9.51
CA ALA A 114 -5.24 6.30 -8.48
C ALA A 114 -3.89 7.03 -8.49
N LEU A 115 -3.37 7.36 -9.68
CA LEU A 115 -2.15 8.17 -9.83
C LEU A 115 -2.33 9.60 -9.33
N LEU A 116 -3.57 10.09 -9.21
CA LEU A 116 -3.88 11.40 -8.65
C LEU A 116 -4.10 11.40 -7.13
N TRP A 117 -4.08 10.22 -6.48
CA TRP A 117 -4.17 10.16 -5.02
C TRP A 117 -2.90 10.80 -4.41
N PRO A 118 -3.04 11.79 -3.51
CA PRO A 118 -1.91 12.38 -2.77
C PRO A 118 -0.94 11.35 -2.19
N PRO A 119 -1.37 10.26 -1.54
CA PRO A 119 -0.42 9.27 -1.02
C PRO A 119 0.32 8.50 -2.12
N VAL A 120 -0.27 8.30 -3.29
CA VAL A 120 0.40 7.64 -4.43
C VAL A 120 1.43 8.58 -5.05
N ILE A 121 1.06 9.85 -5.24
CA ILE A 121 1.97 10.89 -5.72
C ILE A 121 3.15 11.05 -4.77
N HIS A 122 2.89 11.18 -3.48
CA HIS A 122 3.92 11.30 -2.47
C HIS A 122 4.85 10.07 -2.46
N ALA A 123 4.31 8.86 -2.61
CA ALA A 123 5.13 7.65 -2.70
C ALA A 123 6.03 7.63 -3.94
N VAL A 124 5.53 8.08 -5.09
CA VAL A 124 6.34 8.17 -6.32
C VAL A 124 7.37 9.30 -6.21
N GLN A 125 6.97 10.47 -5.70
CA GLN A 125 7.82 11.64 -5.56
C GLN A 125 9.05 11.34 -4.70
N THR A 126 8.85 10.72 -3.54
CA THR A 126 9.96 10.33 -2.65
C THR A 126 10.62 9.02 -3.05
N ALA A 127 10.14 8.36 -4.11
CA ALA A 127 10.53 7.03 -4.55
C ALA A 127 10.48 5.97 -3.43
N ASN A 128 9.45 6.05 -2.60
CA ASN A 128 9.27 5.17 -1.46
C ASN A 128 8.85 3.76 -1.89
N VAL A 129 9.37 2.75 -1.18
CA VAL A 129 9.04 1.33 -1.35
C VAL A 129 7.57 0.99 -1.07
N THR A 130 6.76 1.93 -0.56
CA THR A 130 5.35 1.70 -0.25
C THR A 130 4.56 1.15 -1.43
N ILE A 131 4.77 1.62 -2.67
CA ILE A 131 4.04 1.05 -3.82
C ILE A 131 4.39 -0.44 -4.05
N ILE A 132 5.61 -0.86 -3.71
CA ILE A 132 6.00 -2.28 -3.70
C ILE A 132 5.19 -3.05 -2.64
N LEU A 133 4.98 -2.46 -1.46
CA LEU A 133 4.12 -3.02 -0.41
C LEU A 133 2.65 -3.11 -0.86
N VAL A 134 2.12 -2.08 -1.53
CA VAL A 134 0.77 -2.08 -2.13
C VAL A 134 0.63 -3.25 -3.11
N LEU A 135 1.62 -3.45 -3.99
CA LEU A 135 1.63 -4.56 -4.94
C LEU A 135 1.71 -5.92 -4.23
N ALA A 136 2.56 -6.06 -3.21
CA ALA A 136 2.64 -7.27 -2.40
C ALA A 136 1.29 -7.60 -1.74
N ALA A 137 0.62 -6.61 -1.13
CA ALA A 137 -0.71 -6.80 -0.56
C ALA A 137 -1.75 -7.21 -1.62
N ALA A 138 -1.69 -6.64 -2.82
CA ALA A 138 -2.54 -7.06 -3.94
C ALA A 138 -2.27 -8.50 -4.41
N VAL A 139 -1.00 -8.92 -4.49
CA VAL A 139 -0.60 -10.30 -4.81
C VAL A 139 -1.10 -11.25 -3.73
N VAL A 140 -0.96 -10.89 -2.45
CA VAL A 140 -1.47 -11.66 -1.31
C VAL A 140 -2.97 -11.89 -1.46
N TRP A 141 -3.76 -10.83 -1.70
CA TRP A 141 -5.19 -10.96 -1.88
C TRP A 141 -5.57 -11.78 -3.12
N ARG A 142 -5.00 -11.44 -4.28
CA ARG A 142 -5.40 -12.01 -5.57
C ARG A 142 -5.07 -13.50 -5.67
N PHE A 143 -3.92 -13.90 -5.15
CA PHE A 143 -3.40 -15.25 -5.25
C PHE A 143 -3.47 -16.02 -3.93
N ARG A 144 -4.28 -15.57 -2.95
CA ARG A 144 -4.40 -16.15 -1.60
C ARG A 144 -4.66 -17.66 -1.53
N ASP A 145 -5.20 -18.25 -2.60
CA ASP A 145 -5.43 -19.69 -2.70
C ASP A 145 -4.17 -20.48 -3.11
N ARG A 146 -3.09 -19.78 -3.46
CA ARG A 146 -1.75 -20.35 -3.70
C ARG A 146 -0.89 -20.15 -2.45
N ALA A 147 0.03 -21.08 -2.20
CA ALA A 147 0.90 -21.01 -1.04
C ALA A 147 2.17 -20.17 -1.30
N ARG A 148 2.87 -20.43 -2.40
CA ARG A 148 4.24 -19.92 -2.63
C ARG A 148 4.26 -18.45 -3.01
N ALA A 149 3.66 -18.08 -4.14
CA ALA A 149 3.75 -16.73 -4.70
C ALA A 149 3.31 -15.62 -3.73
N PRO A 150 2.09 -15.65 -3.14
CA PRO A 150 1.70 -14.64 -2.15
C PRO A 150 2.50 -14.73 -0.85
N GLY A 151 2.95 -15.93 -0.45
CA GLY A 151 3.80 -16.10 0.72
C GLY A 151 5.14 -15.40 0.54
N ILE A 152 5.85 -15.67 -0.56
CA ILE A 152 7.13 -15.04 -0.90
C ILE A 152 6.96 -13.53 -1.06
N ALA A 153 5.92 -13.06 -1.74
CA ALA A 153 5.64 -11.63 -1.89
C ALA A 153 5.46 -10.93 -0.53
N LEU A 154 4.69 -11.53 0.38
CA LEU A 154 4.52 -11.00 1.73
C LEU A 154 5.82 -11.06 2.54
N GLY A 155 6.55 -12.19 2.49
CA GLY A 155 7.82 -12.34 3.20
C GLY A 155 8.88 -11.33 2.75
N ALA A 156 9.04 -11.14 1.43
CA ALA A 156 9.92 -10.11 0.88
C ALA A 156 9.50 -8.70 1.30
N SER A 157 8.19 -8.42 1.32
CA SER A 157 7.69 -7.12 1.78
C SER A 157 7.99 -6.88 3.27
N ILE A 158 7.89 -7.90 4.12
CA ILE A 158 8.21 -7.83 5.55
C ILE A 158 9.72 -7.64 5.77
N ALA A 159 10.55 -8.36 5.02
CA ALA A 159 12.01 -8.20 5.05
C ALA A 159 12.45 -6.81 4.58
N LEU A 160 11.75 -6.24 3.59
CA LEU A 160 12.00 -4.90 3.08
C LEU A 160 11.58 -3.84 4.11
N LYS A 161 10.36 -3.97 4.63
CA LYS A 161 9.79 -3.07 5.64
C LYS A 161 8.72 -3.81 6.45
N PHE A 162 8.89 -3.86 7.77
CA PHE A 162 8.03 -4.64 8.69
C PHE A 162 6.62 -4.01 8.91
N ILE A 163 5.96 -3.55 7.85
CA ILE A 163 4.66 -2.89 7.92
C ILE A 163 3.54 -3.91 7.71
N LEU A 164 3.65 -4.79 6.71
CA LEU A 164 2.58 -5.72 6.32
C LEU A 164 2.41 -6.96 7.23
N TRP A 165 3.03 -7.00 8.42
CA TRP A 165 2.93 -8.14 9.34
C TRP A 165 1.47 -8.51 9.73
N PRO A 166 0.48 -7.60 9.81
CA PRO A 166 -0.90 -8.00 10.10
C PRO A 166 -1.52 -8.87 9.00
N LEU A 167 -1.04 -8.76 7.75
CA LEU A 167 -1.45 -9.68 6.69
C LEU A 167 -0.95 -11.11 6.91
N TRP A 168 0.20 -11.27 7.58
CA TRP A 168 0.69 -12.60 7.99
C TRP A 168 -0.23 -13.22 9.05
N ALA A 169 -0.65 -12.42 10.04
CA ALA A 169 -1.63 -12.85 11.03
C ALA A 169 -2.99 -13.16 10.39
N TRP A 170 -3.42 -12.34 9.43
CA TRP A 170 -4.63 -12.56 8.65
C TRP A 170 -4.60 -13.91 7.92
N LEU A 171 -3.49 -14.26 7.25
CA LEU A 171 -3.34 -15.57 6.58
C LEU A 171 -3.56 -16.74 7.54
N LEU A 172 -3.09 -16.64 8.77
CA LEU A 172 -3.33 -17.67 9.79
C LEU A 172 -4.81 -17.76 10.18
N VAL A 173 -5.46 -16.60 10.34
CA VAL A 173 -6.88 -16.51 10.69
C VAL A 173 -7.79 -17.09 9.60
N VAL A 174 -7.51 -16.80 8.33
CA VAL A 174 -8.30 -17.34 7.20
C VAL A 174 -7.86 -18.74 6.75
N GLY A 175 -7.05 -19.42 7.57
CA GLY A 175 -6.67 -20.82 7.40
C GLY A 175 -5.58 -21.08 6.35
N ARG A 176 -4.90 -20.05 5.84
CA ARG A 176 -3.85 -20.13 4.81
C ARG A 176 -2.46 -20.36 5.43
N ARG A 177 -2.33 -21.38 6.28
CA ARG A 177 -1.10 -21.69 7.04
C ARG A 177 0.13 -21.92 6.18
N ARG A 178 -0.01 -22.61 5.04
CA ARG A 178 1.11 -22.85 4.11
C ARG A 178 1.65 -21.53 3.54
N THR A 179 0.77 -20.59 3.21
CA THR A 179 1.15 -19.25 2.72
C THR A 179 1.88 -18.46 3.80
N ALA A 180 1.38 -18.51 5.05
CA ALA A 180 2.04 -17.89 6.19
C ALA A 180 3.44 -18.48 6.47
N LEU A 181 3.62 -19.79 6.31
CA LEU A 181 4.92 -20.44 6.42
C LEU A 181 5.90 -19.98 5.33
N TRP A 182 5.46 -19.91 4.07
CA TRP A 182 6.29 -19.36 2.98
C TRP A 182 6.67 -17.90 3.21
N SER A 183 5.76 -17.11 3.77
CA SER A 183 6.03 -15.73 4.15
C SER A 183 7.05 -15.61 5.27
N ALA A 184 6.92 -16.41 6.33
CA ALA A 184 7.90 -16.44 7.42
C ALA A 184 9.27 -16.90 6.91
N ALA A 185 9.32 -17.98 6.13
CA ALA A 185 10.56 -18.50 5.56
C ALA A 185 11.24 -17.47 4.64
N ALA A 186 10.49 -16.84 3.73
CA ALA A 186 11.05 -15.83 2.84
C ALA A 186 11.52 -14.58 3.61
N ALA A 187 10.77 -14.12 4.62
CA ALA A 187 11.19 -12.99 5.45
C ALA A 187 12.51 -13.30 6.17
N VAL A 188 12.61 -14.46 6.84
CA VAL A 188 13.82 -14.88 7.55
C VAL A 188 15.00 -15.03 6.58
N LEU A 189 14.82 -15.75 5.47
CA LEU A 189 15.88 -15.99 4.50
C LEU A 189 16.40 -14.70 3.88
N LEU A 190 15.51 -13.77 3.51
CA LEU A 190 15.91 -12.51 2.91
C LEU A 190 16.56 -11.57 3.93
N SER A 191 16.03 -11.46 5.14
CA SER A 191 16.64 -10.64 6.19
C SER A 191 18.01 -11.18 6.60
N VAL A 192 18.11 -12.46 7.00
CA VAL A 192 19.37 -13.07 7.43
C VAL A 192 20.37 -13.15 6.27
N GLY A 193 19.92 -13.51 5.08
CA GLY A 193 20.77 -13.57 3.89
C GLY A 193 21.34 -12.20 3.51
N SER A 194 20.56 -11.13 3.70
CA SER A 194 21.03 -9.76 3.43
C SER A 194 22.05 -9.29 4.47
N PHE A 195 21.81 -9.58 5.75
CA PHE A 195 22.82 -9.33 6.80
C PHE A 195 24.12 -10.13 6.55
N ALA A 196 24.00 -11.39 6.14
CA ALA A 196 25.16 -12.21 5.81
C ALA A 196 25.93 -11.67 4.59
N ALA A 197 25.22 -11.08 3.62
CA ALA A 197 25.83 -10.51 2.41
C ALA A 197 26.57 -9.18 2.67
N ILE A 198 26.08 -8.34 3.58
CA ILE A 198 26.75 -7.08 3.97
C ILE A 198 27.84 -7.34 5.01
N GLY A 199 27.58 -8.24 5.96
CA GLY A 199 28.50 -8.61 7.04
C GLY A 199 27.74 -8.84 8.34
N LEU A 200 27.92 -10.00 8.99
CA LEU A 200 27.12 -10.37 10.17
C LEU A 200 27.34 -9.46 11.39
N SER A 201 28.44 -8.70 11.46
CA SER A 201 28.67 -7.69 12.50
C SER A 201 27.59 -6.61 12.50
N THR A 202 27.06 -6.27 11.33
CA THR A 202 26.01 -5.24 11.16
C THR A 202 24.68 -5.59 11.85
N LEU A 203 24.47 -6.86 12.25
CA LEU A 203 23.32 -7.26 13.08
C LEU A 203 23.29 -6.56 14.43
N LEU A 204 24.46 -6.19 14.97
CA LEU A 204 24.59 -5.50 16.25
C LEU A 204 24.46 -3.97 16.11
N GLU A 205 24.84 -3.43 14.95
CA GLU A 205 24.80 -2.00 14.63
C GLU A 205 23.39 -1.53 14.24
N TYR A 206 22.62 -2.36 13.53
CA TYR A 206 21.28 -1.99 13.06
C TYR A 206 20.30 -1.59 14.18
N PRO A 207 20.22 -2.30 15.34
CA PRO A 207 19.41 -1.84 16.46
C PRO A 207 19.82 -0.48 17.02
N GLU A 208 21.10 -0.13 16.94
CA GLU A 208 21.61 1.18 17.36
C GLU A 208 21.17 2.26 16.37
N ALA A 209 21.27 2.00 15.07
CA ALA A 209 20.75 2.88 14.02
C ALA A 209 19.24 3.16 14.17
N LEU A 210 18.45 2.15 14.53
CA LEU A 210 17.02 2.32 14.80
C LEU A 210 16.72 3.16 16.05
N ARG A 211 17.61 3.15 17.06
CA ARG A 211 17.47 3.97 18.28
C ARG A 211 17.98 5.39 18.10
N ALA A 212 19.00 5.55 17.26
CA ALA A 212 19.62 6.84 16.95
C ALA A 212 18.82 7.65 15.93
N TYR A 213 17.82 7.04 15.28
CA TYR A 213 17.00 7.71 14.30
C TYR A 213 16.32 8.95 14.94
N PRO A 214 16.61 10.17 14.43
CA PRO A 214 16.32 11.41 15.13
C PRO A 214 14.81 11.61 15.35
N ASP A 215 14.47 12.32 16.43
CA ASP A 215 13.13 12.73 16.88
C ASP A 215 12.29 13.51 15.85
N SER A 216 12.73 13.61 14.59
CA SER A 216 11.87 13.87 13.42
C SER A 216 10.61 12.97 13.35
N ALA A 217 10.59 11.92 14.18
CA ALA A 217 9.41 11.22 14.73
C ALA A 217 8.21 12.10 15.11
N LEU A 218 8.41 13.39 15.41
CA LEU A 218 7.36 14.34 15.79
C LEU A 218 6.50 14.83 14.61
N GLU A 219 6.90 14.57 13.36
CA GLU A 219 6.13 14.95 12.17
C GLU A 219 5.59 13.70 11.46
N GLY A 220 4.28 13.46 11.57
CA GLY A 220 3.65 12.30 10.97
C GLY A 220 2.14 12.22 11.18
N TYR A 221 1.54 11.23 10.53
CA TYR A 221 0.11 10.89 10.62
C TYR A 221 -0.14 9.68 11.53
N SER A 222 0.84 9.31 12.36
CA SER A 222 0.66 8.25 13.36
C SER A 222 -0.33 8.69 14.44
N LEU A 223 -1.06 7.73 15.02
CA LEU A 223 -2.13 8.05 15.98
C LEU A 223 -1.59 8.56 17.32
N ASP A 224 -0.38 8.16 17.72
CA ASP A 224 0.31 8.66 18.89
C ASP A 224 0.76 10.12 18.70
N VAL A 225 1.40 10.44 17.57
CA VAL A 225 1.77 11.83 17.20
C VAL A 225 0.52 12.74 17.22
N LEU A 226 -0.58 12.30 16.61
CA LEU A 226 -1.85 13.04 16.66
C LEU A 226 -2.39 13.21 18.08
N GLY A 227 -2.21 12.23 18.95
CA GLY A 227 -2.61 12.33 20.35
C GLY A 227 -1.79 13.39 21.09
N GLU A 228 -0.48 13.39 20.89
CA GLU A 228 0.42 14.39 21.48
C GLU A 228 0.08 15.81 20.98
N ASP A 229 -0.16 15.98 19.68
CA ASP A 229 -0.61 17.24 19.08
C ASP A 229 -1.94 17.75 19.66
N LEU A 230 -2.82 16.85 20.08
CA LEU A 230 -4.09 17.16 20.73
C LEU A 230 -3.93 17.44 22.25
N GLY A 231 -2.71 17.40 22.77
CA GLY A 231 -2.38 17.72 24.16
C GLY A 231 -2.42 16.52 25.12
N PHE A 232 -2.48 15.29 24.62
CA PHE A 232 -2.29 14.11 25.48
C PHE A 232 -0.81 13.95 25.83
N ASP A 233 -0.51 13.48 27.04
CA ASP A 233 0.85 13.06 27.39
C ASP A 233 1.31 11.89 26.50
N PRO A 234 2.61 11.80 26.12
CA PRO A 234 3.12 10.78 25.20
C PRO A 234 2.75 9.34 25.56
N LEU A 235 2.74 9.00 26.86
CA LEU A 235 2.34 7.65 27.27
C LEU A 235 0.85 7.40 26.99
N ALA A 236 -0.01 8.37 27.30
CA ALA A 236 -1.45 8.26 27.07
C ALA A 236 -1.77 8.17 25.56
N ALA A 237 -1.12 8.99 24.73
CA ALA A 237 -1.27 8.97 23.28
C ALA A 237 -0.86 7.61 22.69
N ARG A 238 0.30 7.08 23.12
CA ARG A 238 0.79 5.77 22.69
C ARG A 238 -0.11 4.62 23.13
N LEU A 239 -0.61 4.65 24.36
CA LEU A 239 -1.57 3.64 24.85
C LEU A 239 -2.89 3.70 24.10
N ALA A 240 -3.39 4.89 23.77
CA ALA A 240 -4.60 5.08 22.98
C ALA A 240 -4.41 4.53 21.55
N MET A 241 -3.30 4.84 20.89
CA MET A 241 -2.93 4.26 19.59
C MET A 241 -2.94 2.73 19.66
N LEU A 242 -2.23 2.14 20.63
CA LEU A 242 -2.16 0.69 20.78
C LEU A 242 -3.54 0.08 21.03
N GLY A 243 -4.40 0.75 21.80
CA GLY A 243 -5.78 0.35 22.03
C GLY A 243 -6.60 0.31 20.73
N VAL A 244 -6.52 1.35 19.91
CA VAL A 244 -7.16 1.42 18.59
C VAL A 244 -6.62 0.33 17.66
N ALA A 245 -5.30 0.19 17.57
CA ALA A 245 -4.65 -0.80 16.72
C ALA A 245 -5.04 -2.24 17.12
N CYS A 246 -5.06 -2.55 18.42
CA CYS A 246 -5.52 -3.82 18.95
C CYS A 246 -7.01 -4.07 18.64
N LEU A 247 -7.87 -3.05 18.79
CA LEU A 247 -9.29 -3.16 18.46
C LEU A 247 -9.51 -3.50 16.98
N VAL A 248 -8.77 -2.85 16.07
CA VAL A 248 -8.85 -3.12 14.63
C VAL A 248 -8.34 -4.54 14.32
N LEU A 249 -7.25 -4.98 14.94
CA LEU A 249 -6.73 -6.34 14.79
C LEU A 249 -7.70 -7.40 15.33
N VAL A 250 -8.30 -7.21 16.50
CA VAL A 250 -9.32 -8.11 17.03
C VAL A 250 -10.53 -8.14 16.11
N SER A 251 -10.97 -7.00 15.59
CA SER A 251 -12.05 -6.92 14.61
C SER A 251 -11.72 -7.70 13.34
N MET A 252 -10.47 -7.61 12.87
CA MET A 252 -9.96 -8.40 11.75
C MET A 252 -10.09 -9.89 12.03
N ILE A 253 -9.69 -10.34 13.22
CA ILE A 253 -9.72 -11.75 13.64
C ILE A 253 -11.17 -12.23 13.68
N VAL A 254 -12.06 -11.47 14.31
CA VAL A 254 -13.49 -11.80 14.42
C VAL A 254 -14.15 -11.88 13.04
N ALA A 255 -13.90 -10.91 12.16
CA ALA A 255 -14.44 -10.92 10.80
C ALA A 255 -13.93 -12.13 10.00
N GLY A 256 -12.63 -12.44 10.10
CA GLY A 256 -12.01 -13.57 9.41
C GLY A 256 -12.55 -14.92 9.87
N ARG A 257 -12.69 -15.12 11.19
CA ARG A 257 -13.28 -16.33 11.78
C ARG A 257 -14.76 -16.53 11.42
N ARG A 258 -15.49 -15.44 11.17
CA ARG A 258 -16.88 -15.48 10.67
C ARG A 258 -16.99 -15.80 9.17
N GLY A 259 -15.86 -15.88 8.46
CA GLY A 259 -15.80 -16.13 7.03
C GLY A 259 -15.98 -14.88 6.16
N ASN A 260 -15.96 -13.67 6.76
CA ASN A 260 -16.02 -12.41 6.03
C ASN A 260 -14.61 -12.02 5.57
N GLU A 261 -14.08 -12.79 4.62
CA GLU A 261 -12.67 -12.72 4.21
C GLU A 261 -12.27 -11.33 3.68
N ALA A 262 -13.10 -10.71 2.83
CA ALA A 262 -12.83 -9.38 2.29
C ALA A 262 -12.82 -8.30 3.37
N SER A 263 -13.84 -8.26 4.23
CA SER A 263 -13.90 -7.31 5.35
C SER A 263 -12.73 -7.50 6.31
N SER A 264 -12.34 -8.75 6.57
CA SER A 264 -11.18 -9.08 7.39
C SER A 264 -9.87 -8.58 6.76
N PHE A 265 -9.70 -8.70 5.44
CA PHE A 265 -8.53 -8.16 4.74
C PHE A 265 -8.47 -6.63 4.79
N VAL A 266 -9.61 -5.93 4.61
CA VAL A 266 -9.69 -4.47 4.77
C VAL A 266 -9.22 -4.06 6.17
N LEU A 267 -9.67 -4.78 7.20
CA LEU A 267 -9.25 -4.53 8.59
C LEU A 267 -7.77 -4.87 8.83
N ALA A 268 -7.19 -5.82 8.09
CA ALA A 268 -5.76 -6.13 8.18
C ALA A 268 -4.89 -4.99 7.62
N ILE A 269 -5.35 -4.33 6.54
CA ILE A 269 -4.74 -3.08 6.04
C ILE A 269 -4.93 -1.94 7.05
N GLY A 270 -6.11 -1.84 7.67
CA GLY A 270 -6.34 -0.89 8.76
C GLY A 270 -5.40 -1.10 9.95
N ALA A 271 -5.21 -2.36 10.38
CA ALA A 271 -4.29 -2.72 11.46
C ALA A 271 -2.83 -2.41 11.07
N THR A 272 -2.46 -2.63 9.81
CA THR A 272 -1.13 -2.27 9.28
C THR A 272 -0.83 -0.79 9.50
N LEU A 273 -1.77 0.08 9.15
CA LEU A 273 -1.61 1.52 9.32
C LEU A 273 -1.63 1.93 10.80
N ALA A 274 -2.54 1.35 11.60
CA ALA A 274 -2.70 1.71 13.01
C ALA A 274 -1.54 1.25 13.92
N PHE A 275 -0.86 0.13 13.60
CA PHE A 275 0.31 -0.34 14.35
C PHE A 275 1.62 0.30 13.91
N SER A 276 1.63 1.06 12.82
CA SER A 276 2.85 1.68 12.32
C SER A 276 3.19 2.89 13.21
N PRO A 277 4.33 2.89 13.92
CA PRO A 277 4.71 4.00 14.79
C PRO A 277 5.05 5.27 13.99
N TYR A 278 5.40 5.12 12.72
CA TYR A 278 5.73 6.23 11.82
C TYR A 278 4.92 6.13 10.54
N VAL A 279 3.87 6.94 10.44
CA VAL A 279 2.99 7.01 9.27
C VAL A 279 3.22 8.31 8.51
N TRP A 280 3.88 8.24 7.37
CA TRP A 280 3.93 9.29 6.35
C TRP A 280 2.74 9.19 5.38
N LEU A 281 2.47 10.28 4.66
CA LEU A 281 1.37 10.37 3.69
C LEU A 281 1.38 9.18 2.71
N HIS A 282 2.56 8.79 2.22
CA HIS A 282 2.69 7.71 1.26
C HIS A 282 2.09 6.36 1.73
N TYR A 283 2.08 6.04 3.02
CA TYR A 283 1.54 4.75 3.49
C TYR A 283 0.04 4.59 3.25
N PHE A 284 -0.71 5.70 3.16
CA PHE A 284 -2.13 5.64 2.81
C PHE A 284 -2.36 5.17 1.37
N ALA A 285 -1.32 5.00 0.54
CA ALA A 285 -1.42 4.32 -0.74
C ALA A 285 -1.85 2.84 -0.58
N LEU A 286 -1.63 2.23 0.60
CA LEU A 286 -2.16 0.91 0.95
C LEU A 286 -3.69 0.83 0.87
N LEU A 287 -4.40 1.97 1.01
CA LEU A 287 -5.85 2.05 0.83
C LEU A 287 -6.31 1.74 -0.60
N LEU A 288 -5.39 1.78 -1.57
CA LEU A 288 -5.70 1.44 -2.96
C LEU A 288 -6.18 -0.01 -3.07
N VAL A 289 -5.59 -0.91 -2.28
CA VAL A 289 -5.93 -2.34 -2.29
C VAL A 289 -7.36 -2.60 -1.82
N PRO A 290 -7.79 -2.19 -0.60
CA PRO A 290 -9.16 -2.41 -0.15
C PRO A 290 -10.20 -1.73 -1.04
N VAL A 291 -9.92 -0.53 -1.58
CA VAL A 291 -10.84 0.15 -2.53
C VAL A 291 -10.99 -0.66 -3.82
N ALA A 292 -9.88 -1.10 -4.41
CA ALA A 292 -9.89 -1.89 -5.65
C ALA A 292 -10.57 -3.27 -5.46
N ILE A 293 -10.41 -3.91 -4.29
CA ILE A 293 -11.07 -5.17 -3.96
C ILE A 293 -12.59 -5.03 -3.95
N VAL A 294 -13.11 -3.99 -3.29
CA VAL A 294 -14.56 -3.83 -3.08
C VAL A 294 -15.25 -3.12 -4.24
N ARG A 295 -14.53 -2.32 -5.03
CA ARG A 295 -15.06 -1.56 -6.16
C ARG A 295 -14.06 -1.51 -7.31
N ALA A 296 -14.01 -2.58 -8.12
CA ALA A 296 -13.17 -2.67 -9.31
C ALA A 296 -13.57 -1.77 -10.51
N ARG A 297 -14.60 -0.93 -10.34
CA ARG A 297 -15.07 0.08 -11.30
C ARG A 297 -15.13 1.45 -10.63
N LEU A 298 -15.08 2.50 -11.43
CA LEU A 298 -15.16 3.87 -10.95
C LEU A 298 -16.44 4.06 -10.13
N SER A 299 -16.29 4.59 -8.92
CA SER A 299 -17.38 4.81 -7.95
C SER A 299 -16.95 5.86 -6.93
N PRO A 300 -17.87 6.44 -6.13
CA PRO A 300 -17.55 7.55 -5.23
C PRO A 300 -16.39 7.29 -4.24
N ILE A 301 -16.20 6.04 -3.80
CA ILE A 301 -15.10 5.69 -2.88
C ILE A 301 -13.71 5.99 -3.46
N TRP A 302 -13.55 5.95 -4.79
CA TRP A 302 -12.26 6.27 -5.44
C TRP A 302 -11.85 7.74 -5.32
N PHE A 303 -12.81 8.62 -5.02
CA PHE A 303 -12.58 10.05 -4.89
C PHE A 303 -12.27 10.47 -3.46
N VAL A 304 -12.53 9.63 -2.46
CA VAL A 304 -12.35 9.99 -1.04
C VAL A 304 -10.89 10.33 -0.73
N PRO A 305 -9.87 9.55 -1.16
CA PRO A 305 -8.48 9.90 -0.90
C PRO A 305 -7.99 11.16 -1.60
N LEU A 306 -8.68 11.64 -2.65
CA LEU A 306 -8.36 12.94 -3.26
C LEU A 306 -8.61 14.10 -2.30
N GLY A 307 -9.48 13.94 -1.30
CA GLY A 307 -9.68 14.95 -0.26
C GLY A 307 -8.39 15.28 0.50
N MET A 308 -7.41 14.37 0.52
CA MET A 308 -6.10 14.60 1.14
C MET A 308 -5.31 15.70 0.41
N TRP A 309 -5.69 16.14 -0.79
CA TRP A 309 -5.06 17.30 -1.43
C TRP A 309 -5.30 18.60 -0.67
N ALA A 310 -6.46 18.72 0.00
CA ALA A 310 -6.83 19.92 0.72
C ALA A 310 -6.08 20.08 2.05
N PHE A 311 -5.47 19.00 2.55
CA PHE A 311 -4.90 18.91 3.91
C PHE A 311 -3.49 18.30 3.94
N GLY A 312 -3.06 17.61 2.88
CA GLY A 312 -1.73 17.01 2.83
C GLY A 312 -0.67 18.07 2.54
N ALA A 313 0.11 18.43 3.55
CA ALA A 313 1.34 19.18 3.33
C ALA A 313 2.33 18.30 2.55
N GLY A 314 2.92 18.83 1.47
CA GLY A 314 3.82 18.06 0.61
C GLY A 314 5.03 17.47 1.34
N THR A 315 5.49 18.14 2.39
CA THR A 315 6.52 17.68 3.32
C THR A 315 6.01 17.86 4.75
N GLY A 316 5.97 16.79 5.54
CA GLY A 316 5.45 16.79 6.92
C GLY A 316 3.95 16.51 7.03
N ASN A 317 3.39 16.69 8.23
CA ASN A 317 1.97 16.44 8.55
C ASN A 317 1.09 17.70 8.57
N GLY A 318 1.67 18.90 8.38
CA GLY A 318 0.94 20.17 8.37
C GLY A 318 0.53 20.61 9.78
N SER A 319 -0.61 21.29 9.91
CA SER A 319 -1.19 21.55 11.23
C SER A 319 -1.87 20.30 11.80
N THR A 320 -2.15 20.26 13.11
CA THR A 320 -2.93 19.17 13.74
C THR A 320 -4.28 18.97 13.06
N VAL A 321 -4.91 20.04 12.58
CA VAL A 321 -6.19 19.97 11.84
C VAL A 321 -6.01 19.25 10.51
N ASP A 322 -4.93 19.57 9.79
CA ASP A 322 -4.58 18.94 8.53
C ASP A 322 -4.30 17.44 8.72
N ALA A 323 -3.47 17.11 9.71
CA ALA A 323 -3.13 15.73 10.05
C ALA A 323 -4.38 14.93 10.47
N THR A 324 -5.25 15.52 11.28
CA THR A 324 -6.54 14.93 11.68
C THR A 324 -7.45 14.70 10.47
N ALA A 325 -7.52 15.64 9.53
CA ALA A 325 -8.32 15.50 8.33
C ALA A 325 -7.80 14.38 7.41
N VAL A 326 -6.49 14.27 7.23
CA VAL A 326 -5.86 13.19 6.45
C VAL A 326 -6.16 11.82 7.07
N VAL A 327 -5.93 11.66 8.39
CA VAL A 327 -6.24 10.40 9.09
C VAL A 327 -7.75 10.10 9.07
N GLY A 328 -8.59 11.12 9.22
CA GLY A 328 -10.05 10.99 9.09
C GLY A 328 -10.49 10.50 7.71
N LEU A 329 -9.90 11.01 6.62
CA LEU A 329 -10.16 10.55 5.26
C LEU A 329 -9.67 9.11 5.02
N ALA A 330 -8.53 8.73 5.60
CA ALA A 330 -8.04 7.36 5.56
C ALA A 330 -9.00 6.40 6.29
N ALA A 331 -9.43 6.76 7.51
CA ALA A 331 -10.39 6.01 8.29
C ALA A 331 -11.75 5.91 7.58
N LEU A 332 -12.22 7.00 6.96
CA LEU A 332 -13.45 7.01 6.15
C LEU A 332 -13.33 6.07 4.96
N THR A 333 -12.19 6.07 4.25
CA THR A 333 -11.93 5.17 3.12
C THR A 333 -11.99 3.70 3.57
N LEU A 334 -11.35 3.36 4.70
CA LEU A 334 -11.42 2.01 5.29
C LEU A 334 -12.84 1.64 5.71
N LEU A 335 -13.58 2.54 6.35
CA LEU A 335 -14.96 2.31 6.78
C LEU A 335 -15.89 2.06 5.59
N LEU A 336 -15.78 2.88 4.53
CA LEU A 336 -16.55 2.71 3.31
C LEU A 336 -16.18 1.39 2.61
N ALA A 337 -14.89 1.04 2.57
CA ALA A 337 -14.45 -0.24 2.01
C ALA A 337 -14.97 -1.43 2.84
N TYR A 338 -14.89 -1.37 4.16
CA TYR A 338 -15.38 -2.39 5.08
C TYR A 338 -16.89 -2.62 4.91
N ARG A 339 -17.68 -1.54 4.82
CA ARG A 339 -19.14 -1.60 4.59
C ARG A 339 -19.49 -2.12 3.19
N ALA A 340 -18.65 -1.85 2.20
CA ALA A 340 -18.84 -2.27 0.81
C ALA A 340 -18.36 -3.70 0.53
N ALA A 341 -17.62 -4.32 1.46
CA ALA A 341 -17.07 -5.65 1.31
C ALA A 341 -18.18 -6.70 1.32
N PRO A 342 -18.19 -7.65 0.36
CA PRO A 342 -19.23 -8.66 0.27
C PRO A 342 -19.20 -9.58 1.50
N GLY A 343 -20.37 -9.77 2.11
CA GLY A 343 -20.54 -10.71 3.22
C GLY A 343 -20.60 -12.16 2.73
N ARG A 344 -20.45 -13.12 3.66
CA ARG A 344 -20.57 -14.57 3.39
C ARG A 344 -21.83 -14.96 2.61
N SER A 345 -22.93 -14.24 2.82
CA SER A 345 -24.24 -14.48 2.21
C SER A 345 -24.32 -14.12 0.72
N ASP A 346 -23.47 -13.21 0.24
CA ASP A 346 -23.48 -12.78 -1.17
C ASP A 346 -22.65 -13.71 -2.06
N ALA A 347 -21.60 -14.32 -1.50
CA ALA A 347 -20.76 -15.27 -2.22
C ALA A 347 -21.47 -16.59 -2.54
N THR A 348 -22.44 -17.03 -1.72
CA THR A 348 -23.25 -18.22 -2.00
C THR A 348 -24.33 -17.97 -3.04
N ARG A 349 -24.76 -16.72 -3.25
CA ARG A 349 -25.74 -16.35 -4.29
C ARG A 349 -25.13 -16.23 -5.69
N SER A 350 -23.83 -15.91 -5.80
CA SER A 350 -23.15 -15.79 -7.10
C SER A 350 -22.69 -17.12 -7.69
N VAL A 351 -22.74 -18.22 -6.93
CA VAL A 351 -22.48 -19.59 -7.39
C VAL A 351 -23.81 -20.29 -7.68
N SER A 352 -24.58 -19.79 -8.64
CA SER A 352 -25.54 -20.62 -9.38
C SER A 352 -24.92 -20.93 -10.75
N PRO A 353 -24.47 -22.17 -10.99
CA PRO A 353 -23.79 -22.54 -12.22
C PRO A 353 -24.82 -22.68 -13.35
N GLY A 354 -24.78 -21.76 -14.31
CA GLY A 354 -25.36 -21.95 -15.64
C GLY A 354 -24.54 -22.95 -16.45
N VAL A 355 -24.39 -24.18 -15.96
CA VAL A 355 -23.95 -25.30 -16.79
C VAL A 355 -25.22 -25.95 -17.31
N ALA A 356 -25.60 -25.57 -18.53
CA ALA A 356 -26.60 -26.30 -19.29
C ALA A 356 -26.16 -27.78 -19.34
N ARG A 357 -26.96 -28.68 -18.77
CA ARG A 357 -26.80 -30.11 -18.96
C ARG A 357 -26.91 -30.39 -20.45
N VAL A 358 -25.79 -30.83 -21.06
CA VAL A 358 -25.81 -31.45 -22.38
C VAL A 358 -26.64 -32.74 -22.27
N PRO A 359 -27.67 -32.96 -23.10
CA PRO A 359 -28.41 -34.21 -23.10
C PRO A 359 -27.46 -35.35 -23.48
N ARG A 360 -27.38 -36.39 -22.66
CA ARG A 360 -26.77 -37.66 -23.06
C ARG A 360 -27.63 -38.23 -24.19
N ALA A 361 -27.08 -38.30 -25.39
CA ALA A 361 -27.66 -39.10 -26.46
C ALA A 361 -27.69 -40.57 -25.99
N ALA A 362 -28.89 -41.13 -25.90
CA ALA A 362 -29.08 -42.56 -25.82
C ALA A 362 -28.71 -43.15 -27.18
N GLY A 363 -27.51 -43.71 -27.27
CA GLY A 363 -27.08 -44.53 -28.40
C GLY A 363 -27.19 -46.00 -28.04
N SER A 364 -28.37 -46.59 -28.26
CA SER A 364 -28.53 -48.02 -28.45
C SER A 364 -28.45 -48.30 -29.95
N LEU A 365 -27.46 -49.09 -30.37
CA LEU A 365 -27.49 -50.17 -31.38
C LEU A 365 -26.06 -50.56 -31.75
#